data_AF-A0A661V581-F1
#
_entry.id   AF-A0A661V581-F1
#
_cell.length_a   1.000
_cell.length_b   1.000
_cell.length_c   1.000
_cell.angle_alpha   90.00
_cell.angle_beta   90.00
_cell.angle_gamma   90.00
#
_symmetry.space_group_name_H-M   'P 1'
#
loop_
_entity.id
_entity.type
_entity.pdbx_description
1 polymer ?
#
loop_
_entity_poly.entity_id
_entity_poly.type
_entity_poly.pdbx_seq_one_letter_code
_entity_poly.pdbx_strand_id
1 'polypeptide(L)'
;MNTDLDQLCINTLRTLAMDGVQEANSGHPGLPMGAADVAYVLWSRFLRHNPVNPDWPNRDRFILSAGHGSILLYSLLHLTGYDLPVEELKSFRQWGSRTPGHPEHGLTPGVETTTGPLGQGFANGVGMAIAERFMAATFNRPGYPIFDHFVYVLASDGDLMEGISHEAASLAGHLGLGKLICLYDDNNISIEGSTEITFREDVPARFRAYGWHVQEVDGHDLGEVEKALRAAQQERGRPSLVVCHTHIAYGSPNKQDTAAAHGAPLGEEEVRETKKALGWPPDAEFLIPAEALSVFRRAVKEGQQAEARWRETFEGYRAAYPDEAALLETLWAGQLPAGWVDALPAFDPAAGPLATRSASGVVLN
;
A
#
# COMPACT_ATOMS: atom_id res chain seq x y z
N MET A 1 24.66 5.70 -0.44
CA MET A 1 23.95 4.62 0.26
C MET A 1 24.90 4.06 1.30
N ASN A 2 24.49 3.95 2.55
CA ASN A 2 25.26 3.24 3.56
C ASN A 2 24.70 1.81 3.57
N THR A 3 25.26 0.95 2.73
CA THR A 3 24.74 -0.40 2.42
C THR A 3 24.51 -1.22 3.69
N ASP A 4 25.37 -1.06 4.69
CA ASP A 4 25.29 -1.84 5.93
C ASP A 4 24.12 -1.39 6.82
N LEU A 5 23.84 -0.08 6.87
CA LEU A 5 22.70 0.45 7.62
C LEU A 5 21.37 0.18 6.90
N ASP A 6 21.35 0.29 5.57
CA ASP A 6 20.19 -0.10 4.76
C ASP A 6 19.88 -1.60 5.01
N GLN A 7 20.89 -2.48 4.98
CA GLN A 7 20.73 -3.90 5.24
C GLN A 7 20.26 -4.20 6.68
N LEU A 8 20.76 -3.47 7.67
CA LEU A 8 20.30 -3.57 9.06
C LEU A 8 18.79 -3.27 9.17
N CYS A 9 18.31 -2.23 8.47
CA CYS A 9 16.89 -1.87 8.43
C CYS A 9 16.04 -2.96 7.77
N ILE A 10 16.50 -3.48 6.62
CA ILE A 10 15.82 -4.53 5.87
C ILE A 10 15.76 -5.81 6.71
N ASN A 11 16.87 -6.23 7.31
CA ASN A 11 16.90 -7.43 8.14
C ASN A 11 16.06 -7.26 9.41
N THR A 12 15.93 -6.05 9.95
CA THR A 12 14.97 -5.77 11.05
C THR A 12 13.53 -6.10 10.62
N LEU A 13 13.12 -5.75 9.39
CA LEU A 13 11.79 -6.12 8.86
C LEU A 13 11.65 -7.64 8.72
N ARG A 14 12.65 -8.31 8.14
CA ARG A 14 12.65 -9.77 7.96
C ARG A 14 12.52 -10.50 9.30
N THR A 15 13.28 -10.06 10.31
CA THR A 15 13.26 -10.71 11.62
C THR A 15 11.98 -10.44 12.40
N LEU A 16 11.43 -9.22 12.35
CA LEU A 16 10.11 -8.94 12.95
C LEU A 16 9.00 -9.78 12.30
N ALA A 17 9.08 -9.99 10.98
CA ALA A 17 8.12 -10.83 10.28
C ALA A 17 8.22 -12.30 10.71
N MET A 18 9.43 -12.86 10.78
CA MET A 18 9.64 -14.23 11.27
C MET A 18 9.18 -14.38 12.72
N ASP A 19 9.58 -13.46 13.60
CA ASP A 19 9.27 -13.52 15.03
C ASP A 19 7.77 -13.38 15.30
N GLY A 20 7.09 -12.42 14.66
CA GLY A 20 5.64 -12.25 14.80
C GLY A 20 4.84 -13.46 14.34
N VAL A 21 5.22 -14.07 13.21
CA VAL A 21 4.58 -15.31 12.71
C VAL A 21 4.87 -16.50 13.62
N GLN A 22 6.09 -16.60 14.13
CA GLN A 22 6.52 -17.69 15.00
C GLN A 22 5.82 -17.62 16.37
N GLU A 23 5.74 -16.45 16.97
CA GLU A 23 5.03 -16.20 18.24
C GLU A 23 3.53 -16.49 18.11
N ALA A 24 2.91 -16.06 17.02
CA ALA A 24 1.50 -16.35 16.74
C ALA A 24 1.24 -17.83 16.39
N ASN A 25 2.29 -18.60 16.10
CA ASN A 25 2.24 -19.93 15.48
C ASN A 25 1.30 -19.96 14.26
N SER A 26 1.24 -18.85 13.52
CA SER A 26 0.29 -18.62 12.43
C SER A 26 0.71 -17.40 11.60
N GLY A 27 0.68 -17.50 10.28
CA GLY A 27 0.94 -16.38 9.38
C GLY A 27 1.79 -16.73 8.17
N HIS A 28 2.25 -15.69 7.47
CA HIS A 28 2.90 -15.79 6.16
C HIS A 28 4.25 -15.06 6.23
N PRO A 29 5.37 -15.76 6.49
CA PRO A 29 6.68 -15.12 6.61
C PRO A 29 7.35 -14.88 5.24
N GLY A 30 6.99 -15.67 4.22
CA GLY A 30 7.68 -15.69 2.93
C GLY A 30 7.70 -14.35 2.18
N LEU A 31 6.52 -13.77 1.89
CA LEU A 31 6.44 -12.47 1.22
C LEU A 31 7.09 -11.36 2.06
N PRO A 32 6.81 -11.21 3.38
CA PRO A 32 7.49 -10.22 4.21
C PRO A 32 9.01 -10.26 4.13
N MET A 33 9.60 -11.45 4.00
CA MET A 33 11.05 -11.61 3.87
C MET A 33 11.58 -11.26 2.48
N GLY A 34 10.88 -11.71 1.42
CA GLY A 34 11.26 -11.47 0.03
C GLY A 34 11.08 -10.02 -0.41
N ALA A 35 9.97 -9.40 -0.03
CA ALA A 35 9.63 -8.02 -0.39
C ALA A 35 10.21 -6.95 0.56
N ALA A 36 11.02 -7.34 1.56
CA ALA A 36 11.54 -6.42 2.57
C ALA A 36 12.40 -5.29 1.96
N ASP A 37 13.23 -5.61 0.97
CA ASP A 37 14.10 -4.65 0.27
C ASP A 37 13.27 -3.61 -0.50
N VAL A 38 12.30 -4.09 -1.29
CA VAL A 38 11.36 -3.27 -2.06
C VAL A 38 10.56 -2.34 -1.13
N ALA A 39 9.98 -2.91 -0.08
CA ALA A 39 9.19 -2.17 0.89
C ALA A 39 10.05 -1.13 1.64
N TYR A 40 11.28 -1.48 2.02
CA TYR A 40 12.21 -0.56 2.65
C TYR A 40 12.52 0.65 1.76
N VAL A 41 12.84 0.42 0.47
CA VAL A 41 13.12 1.53 -0.47
C VAL A 41 11.90 2.45 -0.58
N LEU A 42 10.71 1.89 -0.80
CA LEU A 42 9.48 2.68 -0.91
C LEU A 42 9.24 3.52 0.35
N TRP A 43 9.18 2.88 1.51
CA TRP A 43 8.77 3.52 2.77
C TRP A 43 9.81 4.48 3.34
N SER A 44 11.10 4.25 3.09
CA SER A 44 12.16 5.09 3.66
C SER A 44 12.60 6.24 2.74
N ARG A 45 12.24 6.20 1.44
CA ARG A 45 12.75 7.16 0.44
C ARG A 45 11.67 7.85 -0.41
N PHE A 46 10.50 7.24 -0.60
CA PHE A 46 9.49 7.71 -1.56
C PHE A 46 8.15 8.05 -0.95
N LEU A 47 7.67 7.24 0.01
CA LEU A 47 6.35 7.39 0.58
C LEU A 47 6.24 8.68 1.39
N ARG A 48 5.40 9.62 0.94
CA ARG A 48 5.13 10.86 1.67
C ARG A 48 3.95 10.68 2.63
N HIS A 49 4.24 10.43 3.89
CA HIS A 49 3.22 10.16 4.90
C HIS A 49 3.54 10.86 6.22
N ASN A 50 2.53 11.01 7.09
CA ASN A 50 2.74 11.51 8.45
C ASN A 50 2.24 10.47 9.47
N PRO A 51 3.13 9.70 10.10
CA PRO A 51 2.74 8.67 11.07
C PRO A 51 1.95 9.20 12.28
N VAL A 52 2.15 10.47 12.66
CA VAL A 52 1.39 11.09 13.78
C VAL A 52 0.06 11.70 13.35
N ASN A 53 -0.23 11.74 12.04
CA ASN A 53 -1.53 12.10 11.50
C ASN A 53 -1.86 11.19 10.30
N PRO A 54 -2.27 9.93 10.56
CA PRO A 54 -2.63 9.00 9.51
C PRO A 54 -3.83 9.46 8.69
N ASP A 55 -4.56 10.51 9.11
CA ASP A 55 -5.72 11.05 8.40
C ASP A 55 -5.38 12.23 7.48
N TRP A 56 -4.11 12.63 7.37
CA TRP A 56 -3.68 13.71 6.47
C TRP A 56 -4.21 13.46 5.03
N PRO A 57 -5.09 14.32 4.48
CA PRO A 57 -5.78 14.02 3.22
C PRO A 57 -4.86 13.87 2.01
N ASN A 58 -3.71 14.54 2.01
CA ASN A 58 -2.79 14.56 0.87
C ASN A 58 -1.50 13.75 1.10
N ARG A 59 -1.49 12.79 2.04
CA ARG A 59 -0.42 11.79 2.12
C ARG A 59 -0.41 10.88 0.89
N ASP A 60 0.69 10.22 0.59
CA ASP A 60 0.67 9.09 -0.33
C ASP A 60 -0.12 7.92 0.29
N ARG A 61 -0.80 7.14 -0.55
CA ARG A 61 -1.54 5.95 -0.13
C ARG A 61 -0.71 4.70 -0.39
N PHE A 62 -0.64 3.80 0.58
CA PHE A 62 0.00 2.48 0.41
C PHE A 62 -1.00 1.36 0.65
N ILE A 63 -1.20 0.50 -0.34
CA ILE A 63 -2.08 -0.65 -0.27
C ILE A 63 -1.23 -1.91 -0.38
N LEU A 64 -1.29 -2.77 0.63
CA LEU A 64 -0.77 -4.13 0.55
C LEU A 64 -1.86 -5.02 -0.07
N SER A 65 -1.91 -5.17 -1.40
CA SER A 65 -2.91 -6.02 -2.06
C SER A 65 -2.74 -7.49 -1.67
N ALA A 66 -1.47 -7.92 -1.60
CA ALA A 66 -1.06 -9.20 -1.06
C ALA A 66 -1.18 -9.21 0.48
N GLY A 67 -2.42 -9.04 0.98
CA GLY A 67 -2.73 -8.80 2.40
C GLY A 67 -2.24 -9.91 3.34
N HIS A 68 -1.92 -11.09 2.83
CA HIS A 68 -1.33 -12.16 3.62
C HIS A 68 0.04 -11.77 4.20
N GLY A 69 0.77 -10.86 3.55
CA GLY A 69 2.01 -10.23 4.03
C GLY A 69 1.84 -9.20 5.15
N SER A 70 0.72 -9.24 5.88
CA SER A 70 0.29 -8.24 6.87
C SER A 70 1.36 -7.87 7.90
N ILE A 71 2.14 -8.83 8.38
CA ILE A 71 3.19 -8.58 9.38
C ILE A 71 4.30 -7.64 8.87
N LEU A 72 4.55 -7.59 7.54
CA LEU A 72 5.45 -6.60 6.93
C LEU A 72 4.89 -5.19 7.09
N LEU A 73 3.61 -5.00 6.74
CA LEU A 73 2.93 -3.72 6.88
C LEU A 73 2.91 -3.26 8.35
N TYR A 74 2.58 -4.16 9.28
CA TYR A 74 2.58 -3.81 10.70
C TYR A 74 3.97 -3.45 11.22
N SER A 75 5.01 -4.15 10.77
CA SER A 75 6.40 -3.83 11.10
C SER A 75 6.79 -2.44 10.58
N LEU A 76 6.42 -2.11 9.34
CA LEU A 76 6.64 -0.78 8.76
C LEU A 76 5.90 0.32 9.54
N LEU A 77 4.63 0.11 9.88
CA LEU A 77 3.84 1.05 10.67
C LEU A 77 4.47 1.29 12.05
N HIS A 78 4.85 0.20 12.74
CA HIS A 78 5.54 0.27 14.02
C HIS A 78 6.86 1.06 13.92
N LEU A 79 7.71 0.73 12.94
CA LEU A 79 9.05 1.32 12.78
C LEU A 79 9.03 2.76 12.29
N THR A 80 8.02 3.15 11.51
CA THR A 80 7.90 4.53 10.97
C THR A 80 7.25 5.51 11.93
N GLY A 81 6.43 5.05 12.89
CA GLY A 81 5.99 5.89 14.02
C GLY A 81 4.50 6.05 14.15
N TYR A 82 3.74 5.17 13.50
CA TYR A 82 2.31 5.10 13.73
C TYR A 82 2.06 4.65 15.17
N ASP A 83 0.85 4.91 15.65
CA ASP A 83 0.38 4.41 16.94
C ASP A 83 0.15 2.89 16.88
N LEU A 84 1.24 2.14 16.77
CA LEU A 84 1.27 0.68 16.75
C LEU A 84 2.54 0.23 17.48
N PRO A 85 2.48 0.02 18.81
CA PRO A 85 3.65 -0.38 19.59
C PRO A 85 4.11 -1.79 19.24
N VAL A 86 5.36 -2.14 19.58
CA VAL A 86 5.93 -3.48 19.29
C VAL A 86 5.13 -4.62 19.95
N GLU A 87 4.44 -4.33 21.05
CA GLU A 87 3.55 -5.29 21.73
C GLU A 87 2.38 -5.74 20.86
N GLU A 88 1.94 -4.92 19.90
CA GLU A 88 0.96 -5.34 18.91
C GLU A 88 1.56 -6.37 17.95
N LEU A 89 2.82 -6.21 17.52
CA LEU A 89 3.51 -7.21 16.70
C LEU A 89 3.67 -8.55 17.44
N LYS A 90 3.93 -8.52 18.74
CA LYS A 90 3.93 -9.73 19.60
C LYS A 90 2.54 -10.34 19.77
N SER A 91 1.49 -9.52 19.65
CA SER A 91 0.09 -9.96 19.70
C SER A 91 -0.48 -10.24 18.31
N PHE A 92 0.36 -10.46 17.29
CA PHE A 92 -0.08 -10.76 15.93
C PHE A 92 -1.07 -11.93 15.91
N ARG A 93 -2.20 -11.74 15.20
CA ARG A 93 -3.30 -12.72 15.09
C ARG A 93 -3.99 -13.11 16.39
N GLN A 94 -3.72 -12.42 17.50
CA GLN A 94 -4.39 -12.67 18.77
C GLN A 94 -5.72 -11.92 18.86
N TRP A 95 -6.65 -12.47 19.64
CA TRP A 95 -7.97 -11.88 19.86
C TRP A 95 -7.87 -10.45 20.39
N GLY A 96 -8.51 -9.50 19.68
CA GLY A 96 -8.55 -8.09 20.06
C GLY A 96 -7.28 -7.29 19.77
N SER A 97 -6.25 -7.92 19.17
CA SER A 97 -5.06 -7.19 18.70
C SER A 97 -5.40 -6.23 17.56
N ARG A 98 -4.58 -5.19 17.40
CA ARG A 98 -4.61 -4.25 16.27
C ARG A 98 -3.77 -4.76 15.10
N THR A 99 -3.38 -6.03 15.12
CA THR A 99 -2.58 -6.71 14.09
C THR A 99 -3.23 -8.03 13.70
N PRO A 100 -4.44 -7.98 13.12
CA PRO A 100 -5.14 -9.18 12.63
C PRO A 100 -4.37 -9.87 11.49
N GLY A 101 -4.76 -11.10 11.16
CA GLY A 101 -4.03 -11.92 10.19
C GLY A 101 -3.92 -11.35 8.78
N HIS A 102 -4.85 -10.48 8.40
CA HIS A 102 -4.82 -9.63 7.19
C HIS A 102 -5.15 -8.19 7.59
N PRO A 103 -4.71 -7.15 6.86
CA PRO A 103 -4.93 -5.76 7.24
C PRO A 103 -6.43 -5.43 7.29
N GLU A 104 -6.86 -4.75 8.35
CA GLU A 104 -8.25 -4.29 8.53
C GLU A 104 -8.30 -2.76 8.68
N HIS A 105 -8.98 -2.10 7.75
CA HIS A 105 -9.20 -0.65 7.81
C HIS A 105 -10.07 -0.26 9.01
N GLY A 106 -9.71 0.84 9.68
CA GLY A 106 -10.39 1.33 10.88
C GLY A 106 -9.94 0.69 12.19
N LEU A 107 -9.22 -0.45 12.14
CA LEU A 107 -8.66 -1.11 13.32
C LEU A 107 -7.20 -0.68 13.59
N THR A 108 -6.37 -0.70 12.54
CA THR A 108 -4.93 -0.43 12.63
C THR A 108 -4.60 0.93 11.99
N PRO A 109 -3.98 1.89 12.71
CA PRO A 109 -3.60 3.18 12.12
C PRO A 109 -2.64 3.00 10.93
N GLY A 110 -2.93 3.69 9.83
CA GLY A 110 -2.12 3.61 8.61
C GLY A 110 -2.46 2.45 7.68
N VAL A 111 -3.43 1.58 8.04
CA VAL A 111 -4.01 0.62 7.09
C VAL A 111 -5.06 1.33 6.23
N GLU A 112 -4.72 1.53 4.96
CA GLU A 112 -5.54 2.30 4.00
C GLU A 112 -6.86 1.59 3.64
N THR A 113 -6.84 0.27 3.53
CA THR A 113 -8.02 -0.53 3.16
C THR A 113 -7.88 -1.95 3.68
N THR A 114 -9.00 -2.61 3.93
CA THR A 114 -9.00 -4.03 4.29
C THR A 114 -8.62 -4.86 3.07
N THR A 115 -7.62 -5.73 3.21
CA THR A 115 -7.14 -6.63 2.15
C THR A 115 -7.08 -8.06 2.69
N GLY A 116 -6.87 -9.04 1.80
CA GLY A 116 -6.93 -10.46 2.13
C GLY A 116 -7.53 -11.26 0.97
N PRO A 117 -8.73 -10.91 0.49
CA PRO A 117 -9.20 -11.37 -0.82
C PRO A 117 -8.31 -10.77 -1.91
N LEU A 118 -7.56 -11.63 -2.60
CA LEU A 118 -6.57 -11.22 -3.61
C LEU A 118 -7.22 -10.44 -4.77
N GLY A 119 -6.45 -9.55 -5.39
CA GLY A 119 -6.86 -8.67 -6.49
C GLY A 119 -7.67 -7.44 -6.06
N GLN A 120 -8.43 -7.53 -4.95
CA GLN A 120 -9.27 -6.41 -4.47
C GLN A 120 -8.43 -5.22 -4.00
N GLY A 121 -7.29 -5.44 -3.35
CA GLY A 121 -6.41 -4.35 -2.92
C GLY A 121 -5.85 -3.55 -4.11
N PHE A 122 -5.46 -4.24 -5.18
CA PHE A 122 -5.05 -3.63 -6.44
C PHE A 122 -6.18 -2.79 -7.05
N ALA A 123 -7.40 -3.34 -7.13
CA ALA A 123 -8.56 -2.61 -7.62
C ALA A 123 -8.93 -1.40 -6.76
N ASN A 124 -8.84 -1.52 -5.43
CA ASN A 124 -8.99 -0.40 -4.50
C ASN A 124 -7.95 0.70 -4.76
N GLY A 125 -6.69 0.33 -5.04
CA GLY A 125 -5.64 1.26 -5.44
C GLY A 125 -6.01 2.04 -6.71
N VAL A 126 -6.59 1.37 -7.71
CA VAL A 126 -7.13 2.05 -8.92
C VAL A 126 -8.22 3.05 -8.54
N GLY A 127 -9.17 2.67 -7.68
CA GLY A 127 -10.21 3.57 -7.18
C GLY A 127 -9.66 4.79 -6.44
N MET A 128 -8.66 4.60 -5.57
CA MET A 128 -7.98 5.69 -4.86
C MET A 128 -7.28 6.65 -5.83
N ALA A 129 -6.65 6.14 -6.89
CA ALA A 129 -6.01 6.97 -7.91
C ALA A 129 -7.02 7.75 -8.78
N ILE A 130 -8.20 7.16 -9.05
CA ILE A 130 -9.33 7.87 -9.68
C ILE A 130 -9.78 9.03 -8.78
N ALA A 131 -9.96 8.78 -7.48
CA ALA A 131 -10.37 9.78 -6.52
C ALA A 131 -9.34 10.91 -6.39
N GLU A 132 -8.04 10.59 -6.29
CA GLU A 132 -6.97 11.60 -6.27
C GLU A 132 -7.07 12.54 -7.47
N ARG A 133 -7.20 11.98 -8.68
CA ARG A 133 -7.27 12.78 -9.90
C ARG A 133 -8.55 13.60 -10.00
N PHE A 134 -9.68 13.02 -9.60
CA PHE A 134 -10.96 13.74 -9.58
C PHE A 134 -10.89 14.94 -8.61
N MET A 135 -10.37 14.72 -7.40
CA MET A 135 -10.23 15.77 -6.39
C MET A 135 -9.22 16.84 -6.83
N ALA A 136 -8.10 16.44 -7.44
CA ALA A 136 -7.12 17.35 -8.02
C ALA A 136 -7.72 18.21 -9.14
N ALA A 137 -8.46 17.61 -10.07
CA ALA A 137 -9.12 18.34 -11.16
C ALA A 137 -10.21 19.30 -10.65
N THR A 138 -10.88 18.95 -9.56
CA THR A 138 -11.95 19.75 -8.96
C THR A 138 -11.40 20.94 -8.18
N PHE A 139 -10.44 20.71 -7.28
CA PHE A 139 -10.03 21.67 -6.25
C PHE A 139 -8.62 22.25 -6.43
N ASN A 140 -7.74 21.70 -7.26
CA ASN A 140 -6.45 22.35 -7.45
C ASN A 140 -6.62 23.65 -8.23
N ARG A 141 -5.84 24.66 -7.88
CA ARG A 141 -5.78 25.96 -8.54
C ARG A 141 -4.33 26.34 -8.80
N PRO A 142 -4.02 27.29 -9.72
CA PRO A 142 -2.65 27.75 -9.93
C PRO A 142 -1.99 28.17 -8.62
N GLY A 143 -0.86 27.55 -8.25
CA GLY A 143 -0.17 27.79 -6.98
C GLY A 143 -0.68 26.99 -5.78
N TYR A 144 -1.79 26.23 -5.92
CA TYR A 144 -2.43 25.48 -4.84
C TYR A 144 -2.71 24.02 -5.23
N PRO A 145 -1.70 23.13 -5.21
CA PRO A 145 -1.87 21.69 -5.42
C PRO A 145 -2.39 21.02 -4.14
N ILE A 146 -3.68 21.20 -3.83
CA ILE A 146 -4.31 20.65 -2.62
C ILE A 146 -4.32 19.12 -2.64
N PHE A 147 -4.56 18.52 -3.81
CA PHE A 147 -4.46 17.09 -4.06
C PHE A 147 -3.34 16.83 -5.05
N ASP A 148 -2.24 16.27 -4.55
CA ASP A 148 -1.08 15.88 -5.35
C ASP A 148 -0.27 14.81 -4.63
N HIS A 149 -0.76 13.57 -4.66
CA HIS A 149 -0.13 12.43 -3.99
C HIS A 149 -0.16 11.17 -4.85
N PHE A 150 0.71 10.22 -4.53
CA PHE A 150 0.80 8.93 -5.20
C PHE A 150 -0.03 7.86 -4.48
N VAL A 151 -0.40 6.84 -5.25
CA VAL A 151 -1.01 5.61 -4.76
C VAL A 151 -0.06 4.46 -5.12
N TYR A 152 0.45 3.79 -4.08
CA TYR A 152 1.33 2.63 -4.21
C TYR A 152 0.57 1.36 -3.84
N VAL A 153 0.75 0.33 -4.65
CA VAL A 153 0.22 -1.01 -4.40
C VAL A 153 1.38 -1.99 -4.34
N LEU A 154 1.44 -2.86 -3.33
CA LEU A 154 2.28 -4.06 -3.35
C LEU A 154 1.39 -5.27 -3.62
N ALA A 155 1.59 -5.91 -4.78
CA ALA A 155 0.80 -7.04 -5.26
C ALA A 155 1.68 -8.29 -5.41
N SER A 156 1.07 -9.47 -5.36
CA SER A 156 1.73 -10.76 -5.64
C SER A 156 1.17 -11.44 -6.88
N ASP A 157 1.69 -12.62 -7.21
CA ASP A 157 1.16 -13.47 -8.29
C ASP A 157 -0.34 -13.69 -8.17
N GLY A 158 -0.80 -13.99 -6.94
CA GLY A 158 -2.20 -14.25 -6.65
C GLY A 158 -3.11 -13.05 -6.96
N ASP A 159 -2.64 -11.82 -6.73
CA ASP A 159 -3.39 -10.62 -7.15
C ASP A 159 -3.50 -10.53 -8.67
N LEU A 160 -2.42 -10.87 -9.38
CA LEU A 160 -2.33 -10.72 -10.83
C LEU A 160 -2.95 -11.88 -11.63
N MET A 161 -3.30 -12.99 -10.96
CA MET A 161 -4.15 -14.07 -11.50
C MET A 161 -5.65 -13.76 -11.40
N GLU A 162 -6.06 -12.93 -10.43
CA GLU A 162 -7.47 -12.65 -10.16
C GLU A 162 -8.10 -11.74 -11.22
N GLY A 163 -9.24 -12.14 -11.78
CA GLY A 163 -9.90 -11.43 -12.89
C GLY A 163 -10.17 -9.94 -12.61
N ILE A 164 -10.46 -9.59 -11.36
CA ILE A 164 -10.70 -8.19 -10.94
C ILE A 164 -9.48 -7.29 -11.17
N SER A 165 -8.25 -7.82 -11.05
CA SER A 165 -7.04 -7.03 -11.31
C SER A 165 -6.88 -6.74 -12.81
N HIS A 166 -7.33 -7.63 -13.70
CA HIS A 166 -7.36 -7.39 -15.14
C HIS A 166 -8.35 -6.27 -15.51
N GLU A 167 -9.56 -6.31 -14.95
CA GLU A 167 -10.58 -5.28 -15.18
C GLU A 167 -10.07 -3.91 -14.71
N ALA A 168 -9.55 -3.85 -13.48
CA ALA A 168 -9.03 -2.63 -12.89
C ALA A 168 -7.78 -2.11 -13.62
N ALA A 169 -6.86 -2.99 -14.04
CA ALA A 169 -5.67 -2.61 -14.78
C ALA A 169 -6.00 -2.05 -16.16
N SER A 170 -6.94 -2.68 -16.87
CA SER A 170 -7.45 -2.19 -18.15
C SER A 170 -8.05 -0.78 -18.00
N LEU A 171 -8.90 -0.57 -16.99
CA LEU A 171 -9.49 0.74 -16.71
C LEU A 171 -8.43 1.79 -16.34
N ALA A 172 -7.48 1.46 -15.47
CA ALA A 172 -6.43 2.37 -15.03
C ALA A 172 -5.54 2.84 -16.19
N GLY A 173 -5.20 1.92 -17.10
CA GLY A 173 -4.45 2.22 -18.30
C GLY A 173 -5.24 3.10 -19.28
N HIS A 174 -6.51 2.78 -19.53
CA HIS A 174 -7.42 3.61 -20.32
C HIS A 174 -7.54 5.04 -19.76
N LEU A 175 -7.64 5.16 -18.44
CA LEU A 175 -7.77 6.44 -17.78
C LEU A 175 -6.45 7.21 -17.76
N GLY A 176 -5.28 6.59 -17.87
CA GLY A 176 -3.98 7.28 -17.77
C GLY A 176 -3.67 7.74 -16.35
N LEU A 177 -3.84 6.86 -15.36
CA LEU A 177 -3.62 7.16 -13.94
C LEU A 177 -2.13 7.20 -13.56
N GLY A 178 -1.39 8.20 -14.01
CA GLY A 178 0.08 8.33 -13.81
C GLY A 178 0.58 8.56 -12.38
N LYS A 179 -0.30 8.56 -11.37
CA LYS A 179 0.09 8.55 -9.96
C LYS A 179 -0.17 7.21 -9.26
N LEU A 180 -0.62 6.20 -10.01
CA LEU A 180 -0.73 4.82 -9.55
C LEU A 180 0.55 4.05 -9.90
N ILE A 181 1.19 3.48 -8.88
CA ILE A 181 2.41 2.69 -9.01
C ILE A 181 2.19 1.34 -8.31
N CYS A 182 2.19 0.25 -9.08
CA CYS A 182 2.14 -1.10 -8.56
C CYS A 182 3.54 -1.70 -8.53
N LEU A 183 3.99 -2.12 -7.35
CA LEU A 183 5.14 -2.99 -7.14
C LEU A 183 4.59 -4.41 -7.13
N TYR A 184 5.01 -5.22 -8.09
CA TYR A 184 4.65 -6.63 -8.16
C TYR A 184 5.81 -7.46 -7.63
N ASP A 185 5.58 -8.15 -6.51
CA ASP A 185 6.48 -9.16 -5.95
C ASP A 185 6.37 -10.43 -6.81
N ASP A 186 7.24 -10.53 -7.81
CA ASP A 186 7.34 -11.67 -8.73
C ASP A 186 8.39 -12.64 -8.16
N ASN A 187 7.92 -13.62 -7.40
CA ASN A 187 8.77 -14.58 -6.69
C ASN A 187 8.61 -16.02 -7.19
N ASN A 188 7.83 -16.22 -8.26
CA ASN A 188 7.54 -17.51 -8.88
C ASN A 188 6.86 -18.56 -7.97
N ILE A 189 6.29 -18.17 -6.83
CA ILE A 189 5.69 -19.10 -5.85
C ILE A 189 4.26 -18.68 -5.47
N SER A 190 3.35 -19.64 -5.59
CA SER A 190 2.01 -19.60 -5.03
C SER A 190 1.85 -20.63 -3.89
N ILE A 191 0.64 -20.71 -3.31
CA ILE A 191 0.34 -21.68 -2.23
C ILE A 191 0.66 -23.12 -2.65
N GLU A 192 0.39 -23.50 -3.91
CA GLU A 192 0.54 -24.88 -4.39
C GLU A 192 1.94 -25.19 -4.97
N GLY A 193 2.91 -24.28 -4.87
CA GLY A 193 4.24 -24.47 -5.43
C GLY A 193 4.61 -23.39 -6.44
N SER A 194 5.47 -23.78 -7.39
CA SER A 194 5.88 -22.91 -8.48
C SER A 194 4.68 -22.43 -9.29
N THR A 195 4.62 -21.13 -9.57
CA THR A 195 3.58 -20.51 -10.41
C THR A 195 3.52 -21.13 -11.80
N GLU A 196 4.60 -21.72 -12.30
CA GLU A 196 4.66 -22.44 -13.57
C GLU A 196 3.62 -23.57 -13.74
N ILE A 197 2.98 -24.04 -12.67
CA ILE A 197 1.91 -25.05 -12.80
C ILE A 197 0.57 -24.45 -13.28
N THR A 198 0.35 -23.14 -13.07
CA THR A 198 -0.95 -22.46 -13.29
C THR A 198 -0.86 -21.09 -13.95
N PHE A 199 0.32 -20.45 -13.96
CA PHE A 199 0.51 -19.06 -14.37
C PHE A 199 1.83 -18.91 -15.12
N ARG A 200 1.75 -18.83 -16.47
CA ARG A 200 2.90 -18.74 -17.40
C ARG A 200 2.77 -17.60 -18.41
N GLU A 201 1.88 -16.65 -18.14
CA GLU A 201 1.69 -15.52 -19.04
C GLU A 201 2.81 -14.50 -18.91
N ASP A 202 2.99 -13.67 -19.93
CA ASP A 202 3.89 -12.52 -19.89
C ASP A 202 3.13 -11.34 -19.25
N VAL A 203 3.19 -11.26 -17.92
CA VAL A 203 2.61 -10.16 -17.13
C VAL A 203 3.10 -8.79 -17.62
N PRO A 204 4.43 -8.56 -17.83
CA PRO A 204 4.90 -7.31 -18.42
C PRO A 204 4.24 -6.96 -19.75
N ALA A 205 4.07 -7.91 -20.67
CA ALA A 205 3.42 -7.66 -21.96
C ALA A 205 1.93 -7.39 -21.81
N ARG A 206 1.23 -8.10 -20.91
CA ARG A 206 -0.19 -7.85 -20.62
C ARG A 206 -0.40 -6.43 -20.10
N PHE A 207 0.41 -5.97 -19.14
CA PHE A 207 0.30 -4.61 -18.62
C PHE A 207 0.68 -3.54 -19.67
N ARG A 208 1.69 -3.81 -20.51
CA ARG A 208 1.98 -2.96 -21.68
C ARG A 208 0.77 -2.86 -22.61
N ALA A 209 0.05 -3.96 -22.85
CA ALA A 209 -1.16 -3.97 -23.67
C ALA A 209 -2.32 -3.17 -23.07
N TYR A 210 -2.42 -3.09 -21.73
CA TYR A 210 -3.36 -2.19 -21.05
C TYR A 210 -2.95 -0.71 -21.12
N GLY A 211 -1.75 -0.38 -21.60
CA GLY A 211 -1.25 1.00 -21.67
C GLY A 211 -0.48 1.44 -20.43
N TRP A 212 0.07 0.51 -19.65
CA TRP A 212 0.91 0.82 -18.49
C TRP A 212 2.36 1.12 -18.89
N HIS A 213 3.03 1.89 -18.05
CA HIS A 213 4.49 1.98 -18.04
C HIS A 213 5.03 0.79 -17.24
N VAL A 214 5.83 -0.07 -17.87
CA VAL A 214 6.28 -1.32 -17.27
C VAL A 214 7.80 -1.32 -17.16
N GLN A 215 8.29 -1.71 -15.99
CA GLN A 215 9.70 -1.85 -15.66
C GLN A 215 9.91 -3.19 -14.97
N GLU A 216 11.09 -3.77 -15.14
CA GLU A 216 11.51 -5.01 -14.48
C GLU A 216 12.85 -4.73 -13.79
N VAL A 217 12.99 -5.18 -12.54
CA VAL A 217 14.18 -4.94 -11.70
C VAL A 217 14.50 -6.17 -10.86
N ASP A 218 15.76 -6.31 -10.47
CA ASP A 218 16.11 -7.15 -9.31
C ASP A 218 15.53 -6.49 -8.04
N GLY A 219 14.58 -7.16 -7.39
CA GLY A 219 13.91 -6.65 -6.20
C GLY A 219 14.83 -6.55 -4.98
N HIS A 220 16.00 -7.21 -4.99
CA HIS A 220 17.01 -7.14 -3.95
C HIS A 220 18.11 -6.10 -4.25
N ASP A 221 18.12 -5.49 -5.44
CA ASP A 221 18.99 -4.33 -5.74
C ASP A 221 18.26 -3.01 -5.40
N LEU A 222 18.61 -2.43 -4.26
CA LEU A 222 18.01 -1.17 -3.79
C LEU A 222 18.17 -0.01 -4.79
N GLY A 223 19.25 -0.02 -5.58
CA GLY A 223 19.53 0.99 -6.59
C GLY A 223 18.64 0.84 -7.82
N GLU A 224 18.34 -0.38 -8.25
CA GLU A 224 17.38 -0.64 -9.33
C GLU A 224 15.96 -0.29 -8.91
N VAL A 225 15.52 -0.74 -7.73
CA VAL A 225 14.19 -0.39 -7.18
C VAL A 225 14.04 1.13 -7.04
N GLU A 226 15.06 1.82 -6.53
CA GLU A 226 15.02 3.28 -6.42
C GLU A 226 14.92 3.97 -7.78
N LYS A 227 15.68 3.53 -8.79
CA LYS A 227 15.59 4.10 -10.15
C LYS A 227 14.22 3.86 -10.76
N ALA A 228 13.66 2.66 -10.59
CA ALA A 228 12.35 2.32 -11.12
C ALA A 228 11.22 3.13 -10.48
N LEU A 229 11.24 3.32 -9.16
CA LEU A 229 10.29 4.18 -8.45
C LEU A 229 10.42 5.65 -8.89
N ARG A 230 11.65 6.17 -9.08
CA ARG A 230 11.85 7.53 -9.62
C ARG A 230 11.28 7.67 -11.02
N ALA A 231 11.52 6.71 -11.91
CA ALA A 231 11.00 6.73 -13.27
C ALA A 231 9.47 6.63 -13.28
N ALA A 232 8.90 5.78 -12.41
CA ALA A 232 7.45 5.64 -12.24
C ALA A 232 6.81 6.95 -11.74
N GLN A 233 7.43 7.67 -10.80
CA GLN A 233 6.96 8.99 -10.36
C GLN A 233 7.07 10.08 -11.44
N GLN A 234 7.98 9.92 -12.41
CA GLN A 234 8.16 10.86 -13.53
C GLN A 234 7.19 10.60 -14.68
N GLU A 235 6.73 9.36 -14.87
CA GLU A 235 5.69 9.02 -15.82
C GLU A 235 4.33 9.52 -15.31
N ARG A 236 3.80 10.58 -15.95
CA ARG A 236 2.54 11.22 -15.52
C ARG A 236 1.35 10.84 -16.39
N GLY A 237 1.55 10.21 -17.54
CA GLY A 237 0.52 9.87 -18.51
C GLY A 237 -0.02 8.44 -18.38
N ARG A 238 0.72 7.54 -17.71
CA ARG A 238 0.37 6.11 -17.60
C ARG A 238 0.59 5.60 -16.18
N PRO A 239 -0.29 4.74 -15.65
CA PRO A 239 0.02 4.01 -14.42
C PRO A 239 1.27 3.14 -14.62
N SER A 240 2.02 2.89 -13.55
CA SER A 240 3.29 2.15 -13.60
C SER A 240 3.19 0.79 -12.92
N LEU A 241 3.71 -0.25 -13.58
CA LEU A 241 4.00 -1.56 -13.00
C LEU A 241 5.51 -1.70 -12.90
N VAL A 242 6.02 -1.97 -11.70
CA VAL A 242 7.41 -2.32 -11.45
C VAL A 242 7.41 -3.78 -11.00
N VAL A 243 7.82 -4.66 -11.90
CA VAL A 243 8.02 -6.10 -11.63
C VAL A 243 9.31 -6.24 -10.86
N CYS A 244 9.21 -6.65 -9.61
CA CYS A 244 10.33 -6.84 -8.71
C CYS A 244 10.58 -8.34 -8.61
N HIS A 245 11.64 -8.82 -9.26
CA HIS A 245 12.05 -10.21 -9.17
C HIS A 245 12.63 -10.47 -7.79
N THR A 246 12.00 -11.32 -6.98
CA THR A 246 12.43 -11.60 -5.60
C THR A 246 12.49 -13.09 -5.31
N HIS A 247 13.04 -13.44 -4.15
CA HIS A 247 12.99 -14.78 -3.58
C HIS A 247 12.06 -14.82 -2.37
N ILE A 248 11.00 -15.63 -2.43
CA ILE A 248 10.13 -15.84 -1.26
C ILE A 248 10.96 -16.41 -0.11
N ALA A 249 10.77 -15.89 1.11
CA ALA A 249 11.55 -16.26 2.28
C ALA A 249 13.07 -16.07 2.11
N TYR A 250 13.48 -15.02 1.39
CA TYR A 250 14.88 -14.67 1.20
C TYR A 250 15.72 -14.80 2.48
N GLY A 251 16.82 -15.54 2.38
CA GLY A 251 17.76 -15.80 3.47
C GLY A 251 17.48 -17.04 4.30
N SER A 252 16.31 -17.67 4.18
CA SER A 252 16.00 -18.95 4.82
C SER A 252 16.76 -20.09 4.14
N PRO A 253 17.68 -20.80 4.82
CA PRO A 253 18.51 -21.82 4.18
C PRO A 253 17.72 -22.98 3.56
N ASN A 254 16.59 -23.36 4.14
CA ASN A 254 15.83 -24.54 3.72
C ASN A 254 14.43 -24.24 3.17
N LYS A 255 13.91 -23.01 3.35
CA LYS A 255 12.55 -22.64 2.88
C LYS A 255 12.51 -21.53 1.84
N GLN A 256 13.62 -20.86 1.53
CA GLN A 256 13.67 -19.92 0.42
C GLN A 256 13.25 -20.59 -0.89
N ASP A 257 12.47 -19.89 -1.72
CA ASP A 257 11.98 -20.36 -3.02
C ASP A 257 11.09 -21.62 -2.92
N THR A 258 10.46 -21.84 -1.76
CA THR A 258 9.52 -22.95 -1.55
C THR A 258 8.14 -22.46 -1.11
N ALA A 259 7.09 -23.16 -1.56
CA ALA A 259 5.72 -22.90 -1.08
C ALA A 259 5.55 -23.17 0.42
N ALA A 260 6.43 -23.96 1.04
CA ALA A 260 6.42 -24.21 2.47
C ALA A 260 6.66 -22.94 3.32
N ALA A 261 7.22 -21.88 2.73
CA ALA A 261 7.38 -20.59 3.38
C ALA A 261 6.21 -19.62 3.19
N HIS A 262 5.22 -19.98 2.36
CA HIS A 262 4.13 -19.08 2.02
C HIS A 262 3.19 -18.87 3.22
N GLY A 263 2.61 -19.95 3.77
CA GLY A 263 1.47 -19.86 4.70
C GLY A 263 1.64 -20.53 6.06
N ALA A 264 2.88 -20.82 6.47
CA ALA A 264 3.17 -21.42 7.75
C ALA A 264 4.40 -20.77 8.42
N PRO A 265 4.48 -20.81 9.76
CA PRO A 265 5.72 -20.45 10.45
C PRO A 265 6.93 -21.21 9.89
N LEU A 266 8.10 -20.57 9.90
CA LEU A 266 9.33 -21.23 9.46
C LEU A 266 9.70 -22.38 10.41
N GLY A 267 9.36 -22.26 11.70
CA GLY A 267 9.78 -23.17 12.75
C GLY A 267 11.02 -22.63 13.46
N GLU A 268 11.12 -22.87 14.77
CA GLU A 268 12.15 -22.26 15.64
C GLU A 268 13.58 -22.45 15.09
N GLU A 269 13.94 -23.67 14.68
CA GLU A 269 15.29 -23.94 14.15
C GLU A 269 15.55 -23.18 12.85
N GLU A 270 14.59 -23.14 11.92
CA GLU A 270 14.74 -22.43 10.66
C GLU A 270 14.84 -20.91 10.89
N VAL A 271 14.10 -20.36 11.86
CA VAL A 271 14.22 -18.93 12.26
C VAL A 271 15.63 -18.64 12.77
N ARG A 272 16.20 -19.51 13.62
CA ARG A 272 17.56 -19.35 14.14
C ARG A 272 18.61 -19.40 13.03
N GLU A 273 18.51 -20.39 12.14
CA GLU A 273 19.43 -20.54 11.02
C GLU A 273 19.31 -19.39 10.02
N THR A 274 18.09 -18.92 9.76
CA THR A 274 17.85 -17.72 8.94
C THR A 274 18.47 -16.48 9.57
N LYS A 275 18.31 -16.27 10.89
CA LYS A 275 18.96 -15.17 11.61
C LYS A 275 20.48 -15.24 11.47
N LYS A 276 21.09 -16.42 11.64
CA LYS A 276 22.54 -16.60 11.42
C LYS A 276 22.96 -16.25 9.99
N ALA A 277 22.21 -16.73 8.98
CA ALA A 277 22.49 -16.45 7.58
C ALA A 277 22.42 -14.95 7.25
N LEU A 278 21.54 -14.20 7.92
CA LEU A 278 21.39 -12.75 7.80
C LEU A 278 22.37 -11.95 8.67
N GLY A 279 23.28 -12.60 9.41
CA GLY A 279 24.19 -11.93 10.36
C GLY A 279 23.50 -11.38 11.61
N TRP A 280 22.34 -11.93 11.96
CA TRP A 280 21.51 -11.54 13.10
C TRP A 280 21.70 -12.47 14.30
N PRO A 281 21.57 -11.99 15.56
CA PRO A 281 21.65 -12.87 16.73
C PRO A 281 20.54 -13.94 16.72
N PRO A 282 20.86 -15.24 16.78
CA PRO A 282 19.90 -16.32 16.55
C PRO A 282 18.79 -16.42 17.61
N ASP A 283 19.11 -16.08 18.86
CA ASP A 283 18.20 -16.18 20.02
C ASP A 283 17.42 -14.88 20.29
N ALA A 284 17.68 -13.80 19.54
CA ALA A 284 17.03 -12.52 19.80
C ALA A 284 15.63 -12.48 19.19
N GLU A 285 14.62 -12.13 19.98
CA GLU A 285 13.23 -12.01 19.55
C GLU A 285 12.79 -10.54 19.57
N PHE A 286 12.08 -10.11 18.52
CA PHE A 286 11.60 -8.74 18.36
C PHE A 286 12.70 -7.69 18.56
N LEU A 287 13.95 -8.03 18.21
CA LEU A 287 15.09 -7.13 18.30
C LEU A 287 14.94 -6.00 17.29
N ILE A 288 15.00 -4.76 17.78
CA ILE A 288 15.00 -3.55 16.96
C ILE A 288 16.25 -2.74 17.30
N PRO A 289 17.30 -2.78 16.46
CA PRO A 289 18.49 -1.95 16.64
C PRO A 289 18.13 -0.46 16.65
N ALA A 290 18.77 0.31 17.54
CA ALA A 290 18.48 1.74 17.70
C ALA A 290 18.78 2.53 16.42
N GLU A 291 19.82 2.12 15.69
CA GLU A 291 20.25 2.70 14.42
C GLU A 291 19.19 2.49 13.33
N ALA A 292 18.65 1.28 13.21
CA ALA A 292 17.57 0.97 12.27
C ALA A 292 16.29 1.74 12.63
N LEU A 293 15.92 1.75 13.91
CA LEU A 293 14.76 2.50 14.38
C LEU A 293 14.90 3.99 14.08
N SER A 294 16.09 4.57 14.28
CA SER A 294 16.36 5.98 13.96
C SER A 294 16.13 6.30 12.48
N VAL A 295 16.53 5.39 11.57
CA VAL A 295 16.32 5.56 10.13
C VAL A 295 14.83 5.65 9.78
N PHE A 296 14.01 4.71 10.27
CA PHE A 296 12.57 4.70 10.01
C PHE A 296 11.84 5.85 10.72
N ARG A 297 12.25 6.21 11.96
CA ARG A 297 11.64 7.30 12.73
C ARG A 297 11.83 8.69 12.11
N ARG A 298 12.70 8.84 11.11
CA ARG A 298 12.76 10.06 10.28
C ARG A 298 11.41 10.41 9.67
N ALA A 299 10.59 9.41 9.33
CA ALA A 299 9.24 9.58 8.79
C ALA A 299 8.34 10.47 9.67
N VAL A 300 8.50 10.44 11.01
CA VAL A 300 7.75 11.34 11.91
C VAL A 300 8.07 12.80 11.64
N LYS A 301 9.36 13.15 11.64
CA LYS A 301 9.80 14.53 11.43
C LYS A 301 9.52 15.00 10.01
N GLU A 302 9.83 14.17 9.02
CA GLU A 302 9.64 14.47 7.60
C GLU A 302 8.15 14.61 7.27
N GLY A 303 7.31 13.74 7.82
CA GLY A 303 5.85 13.77 7.68
C GLY A 303 5.22 15.01 8.28
N GLN A 304 5.57 15.36 9.52
CA GLN A 304 5.11 16.60 10.16
C GLN A 304 5.50 17.84 9.34
N GLN A 305 6.72 17.88 8.79
CA GLN A 305 7.16 18.98 7.94
C GLN A 305 6.42 19.02 6.60
N ALA A 306 6.17 17.86 5.98
CA ALA A 306 5.43 17.77 4.72
C ALA A 306 3.97 18.21 4.90
N GLU A 307 3.32 17.76 5.97
CA GLU A 307 1.96 18.18 6.30
C GLU A 307 1.90 19.67 6.65
N ALA A 308 2.86 20.20 7.42
CA ALA A 308 2.89 21.63 7.76
C ALA A 308 2.97 22.51 6.50
N ARG A 309 3.82 22.15 5.53
CA ARG A 309 3.88 22.84 4.22
C ARG A 309 2.58 22.74 3.44
N TRP A 310 1.94 21.57 3.46
CA TRP A 310 0.64 21.39 2.83
C TRP A 310 -0.45 22.25 3.51
N ARG A 311 -0.46 22.33 4.84
CA ARG A 311 -1.38 23.19 5.59
C ARG A 311 -1.18 24.66 5.26
N GLU A 312 0.06 25.11 5.14
CA GLU A 312 0.37 26.50 4.74
C GLU A 312 -0.14 26.80 3.31
N THR A 313 0.00 25.82 2.41
CA THR A 313 -0.59 25.89 1.05
C THR A 313 -2.13 25.94 1.13
N PHE A 314 -2.75 25.12 1.99
CA PHE A 314 -4.19 25.08 2.16
C PHE A 314 -4.76 26.36 2.78
N GLU A 315 -4.07 27.00 3.73
CA GLU A 315 -4.49 28.31 4.27
C GLU A 315 -4.44 29.40 3.19
N GLY A 316 -3.41 29.38 2.34
CA GLY A 316 -3.35 30.27 1.18
C GLY A 316 -4.49 30.01 0.19
N TYR A 317 -4.82 28.74 -0.04
CA TYR A 317 -5.95 28.33 -0.89
C TYR A 317 -7.29 28.78 -0.29
N ARG A 318 -7.50 28.60 1.01
CA ARG A 318 -8.70 29.05 1.73
C ARG A 318 -8.89 30.57 1.60
N ALA A 319 -7.82 31.35 1.69
CA ALA A 319 -7.90 32.80 1.52
C ALA A 319 -8.22 33.21 0.06
N ALA A 320 -7.70 32.49 -0.93
CA ALA A 320 -7.90 32.80 -2.35
C ALA A 320 -9.21 32.24 -2.93
N TYR A 321 -9.70 31.11 -2.43
CA TYR A 321 -10.85 30.35 -2.92
C TYR A 321 -11.77 29.92 -1.75
N PRO A 322 -12.39 30.87 -1.02
CA PRO A 322 -13.09 30.58 0.24
C PRO A 322 -14.29 29.64 0.07
N ASP A 323 -15.07 29.77 -1.01
CA ASP A 323 -16.25 28.92 -1.24
C ASP A 323 -15.84 27.47 -1.53
N GLU A 324 -14.78 27.27 -2.31
CA GLU A 324 -14.27 25.93 -2.62
C GLU A 324 -13.62 25.27 -1.40
N ALA A 325 -12.91 26.04 -0.58
CA ALA A 325 -12.35 25.56 0.67
C ALA A 325 -13.44 25.17 1.68
N ALA A 326 -14.49 25.99 1.81
CA ALA A 326 -15.64 25.69 2.66
C ALA A 326 -16.38 24.42 2.19
N LEU A 327 -16.56 24.24 0.88
CA LEU A 327 -17.09 23.00 0.32
C LEU A 327 -16.19 21.81 0.68
N LEU A 328 -14.87 21.95 0.52
CA LEU A 328 -13.94 20.86 0.79
C LEU A 328 -13.93 20.46 2.27
N GLU A 329 -13.98 21.44 3.18
CA GLU A 329 -14.10 21.21 4.62
C GLU A 329 -15.43 20.52 4.98
N THR A 330 -16.53 20.91 4.33
CA THR A 330 -17.83 20.24 4.47
C THR A 330 -17.74 18.77 4.07
N LEU A 331 -17.08 18.48 2.93
CA LEU A 331 -16.87 17.12 2.44
C LEU A 331 -15.98 16.29 3.38
N TRP A 332 -14.88 16.86 3.88
CA TRP A 332 -14.01 16.18 4.86
C TRP A 332 -14.69 15.92 6.19
N ALA A 333 -15.63 16.78 6.60
CA ALA A 333 -16.46 16.56 7.78
C ALA A 333 -17.56 15.51 7.55
N GLY A 334 -17.70 14.95 6.34
CA GLY A 334 -18.76 14.00 6.00
C GLY A 334 -20.15 14.64 6.00
N GLN A 335 -20.23 15.96 5.79
CA GLN A 335 -21.47 16.72 5.82
C GLN A 335 -22.01 16.94 4.40
N LEU A 336 -23.33 17.05 4.27
CA LEU A 336 -24.01 17.41 3.03
C LEU A 336 -24.32 18.90 3.01
N PRO A 337 -24.31 19.57 1.83
CA PRO A 337 -24.61 20.98 1.73
C PRO A 337 -26.05 21.29 2.16
N ALA A 338 -26.27 22.48 2.72
CA ALA A 338 -27.61 22.92 3.10
C ALA A 338 -28.57 22.94 1.90
N GLY A 339 -29.82 22.54 2.11
CA GLY A 339 -30.87 22.53 1.07
C GLY A 339 -30.82 21.35 0.09
N TRP A 340 -29.92 20.37 0.27
CA TRP A 340 -29.82 19.21 -0.64
C TRP A 340 -31.12 18.39 -0.72
N VAL A 341 -31.88 18.29 0.38
CA VAL A 341 -33.17 17.59 0.41
C VAL A 341 -34.25 18.38 -0.33
N ASP A 342 -34.27 19.70 -0.17
CA ASP A 342 -35.24 20.58 -0.82
C ASP A 342 -35.05 20.62 -2.35
N ALA A 343 -33.84 20.30 -2.82
CA ALA A 343 -33.51 20.17 -4.23
C ALA A 343 -34.02 18.86 -4.86
N LEU A 344 -34.46 17.88 -4.07
CA LEU A 344 -34.94 16.61 -4.60
C LEU A 344 -36.25 16.79 -5.38
N PRO A 345 -36.40 16.15 -6.56
CA PRO A 345 -37.62 16.24 -7.35
C PRO A 345 -38.80 15.57 -6.63
N ALA A 346 -40.00 16.15 -6.78
CA ALA A 346 -41.25 15.51 -6.41
C ALA A 346 -41.87 14.81 -7.63
N PHE A 347 -42.39 13.60 -7.43
CA PHE A 347 -43.06 12.83 -8.48
C PHE A 347 -44.56 12.78 -8.21
N ASP A 348 -45.35 13.40 -9.09
CA ASP A 348 -46.82 13.43 -8.98
C ASP A 348 -47.42 12.10 -9.48
N PRO A 349 -48.20 11.36 -8.66
CA PRO A 349 -48.91 10.17 -9.10
C PRO A 349 -49.84 10.40 -10.29
N ALA A 350 -50.35 11.62 -10.48
CA ALA A 350 -51.21 11.98 -11.61
C ALA A 350 -50.45 12.09 -12.95
N ALA A 351 -49.12 12.21 -12.92
CA ALA A 351 -48.28 12.21 -14.13
C ALA A 351 -48.15 10.81 -14.77
N GLY A 352 -48.71 9.77 -14.15
CA GLY A 352 -48.72 8.41 -14.65
C GLY A 352 -47.53 7.57 -14.17
N PRO A 353 -47.43 6.30 -14.62
CA PRO A 353 -46.40 5.39 -14.17
C PRO A 353 -45.01 5.83 -14.64
N LEU A 354 -44.05 5.86 -13.71
CA LEU A 354 -42.64 6.13 -13.97
C LEU A 354 -41.78 4.95 -13.54
N ALA A 355 -40.86 4.51 -14.40
CA ALA A 355 -39.88 3.49 -14.04
C ALA A 355 -38.90 4.05 -13.00
N THR A 356 -38.63 3.29 -11.93
CA THR A 356 -37.74 3.76 -10.84
C THR A 356 -36.32 4.06 -11.31
N ARG A 357 -35.81 3.39 -12.35
CA ARG A 357 -34.52 3.75 -12.98
C ARG A 357 -34.53 5.14 -13.62
N SER A 358 -35.67 5.56 -14.17
CA SER A 358 -35.84 6.90 -14.73
C SER A 358 -35.99 7.93 -13.62
N ALA A 359 -36.75 7.61 -12.55
CA ALA A 359 -36.83 8.46 -11.36
C ALA A 359 -35.45 8.68 -10.72
N SER A 360 -34.65 7.63 -10.59
CA SER A 360 -33.25 7.73 -10.15
C SER A 360 -32.42 8.63 -11.06
N GLY A 361 -32.59 8.54 -12.38
CA GLY A 361 -31.96 9.45 -13.33
C GLY A 361 -32.34 10.91 -13.10
N VAL A 362 -33.60 11.20 -12.79
CA VAL A 362 -34.04 12.58 -12.44
C VAL A 362 -33.44 13.03 -11.11
N VAL A 363 -33.36 12.16 -10.10
CA VAL A 363 -32.75 12.49 -8.79
C VAL A 363 -31.23 12.72 -8.88
N LEU A 364 -30.55 12.10 -9.84
CA LEU A 364 -29.10 12.26 -10.04
C LEU A 364 -28.69 13.58 -10.72
N ASN A 365 -29.61 14.23 -11.45
CA ASN A 365 -29.38 15.52 -12.13
C ASN A 365 -29.90 16.68 -11.29
#